data_AF-A0AAD7JLU5-F1
#
_entry.id   AF-A0AAD7JLU5-F1
#
_cell.length_a   1.000
_cell.length_b   1.000
_cell.length_c   1.000
_cell.angle_alpha   90.00
_cell.angle_beta   90.00
_cell.angle_gamma   90.00
#
_symmetry.space_group_name_H-M   'P 1'
#
loop_
_entity.id
_entity.type
_entity.pdbx_description
1 polymer ?
#
loop_
_entity_poly.entity_id
_entity_poly.type
_entity_poly.pdbx_seq_one_letter_code
_entity_poly.pdbx_strand_id
1 'polypeptide(L)' 'DHPSLIAMAIHPGWVATEMGNQGAAANGMPAAPVTVEDSVEGVMSRIDGATKEKSSGRFWNFYADKSGRPWDIETDEIPW' A
#
# COMPACT_ATOMS: atom_id res chain seq x y z
N ASP A 1 19.17 17.78 -8.73
CA ASP A 1 19.34 16.49 -8.04
C ASP A 1 19.24 16.75 -6.53
N HIS A 2 18.47 15.94 -5.80
CA HIS A 2 18.14 16.15 -4.38
C HIS A 2 18.51 14.90 -3.56
N PRO A 3 19.73 14.81 -3.03
CA PRO A 3 20.23 13.59 -2.37
C PRO A 3 19.48 13.24 -1.08
N SER A 4 18.88 14.22 -0.41
CA SER A 4 18.12 14.03 0.83
C SER A 4 16.63 13.71 0.62
N LEU A 5 16.13 13.74 -0.62
CA LEU A 5 14.72 13.50 -0.89
C LEU A 5 14.48 12.02 -1.23
N ILE A 6 13.53 11.42 -0.51
CA ILE A 6 13.01 10.09 -0.79
C ILE A 6 11.59 10.28 -1.34
N ALA A 7 11.32 9.74 -2.52
CA ALA A 7 9.99 9.78 -3.14
C ALA A 7 9.54 8.35 -3.47
N MET A 8 8.40 7.94 -2.93
CA MET A 8 7.84 6.61 -3.12
C MET A 8 6.32 6.70 -3.25
N ALA A 9 5.73 5.76 -4.01
CA ALA A 9 4.29 5.57 -4.05
C ALA A 9 3.93 4.37 -3.16
N ILE A 10 2.84 4.47 -2.40
CA ILE A 10 2.37 3.38 -1.53
C ILE A 10 0.89 3.14 -1.82
N HIS A 11 0.53 1.89 -2.14
CA HIS A 11 -0.83 1.42 -2.17
C HIS A 11 -1.28 1.11 -0.73
N PRO A 12 -2.32 1.81 -0.21
CA PRO A 12 -2.73 1.67 1.19
C PRO A 12 -3.55 0.40 1.47
N GLY A 13 -3.80 -0.42 0.45
CA GLY A 13 -4.75 -1.53 0.49
C GLY A 13 -6.16 -1.11 0.09
N TRP A 14 -7.08 -2.08 0.06
CA TRP A 14 -8.50 -1.78 -0.05
C TRP A 14 -9.07 -1.52 1.35
N VAL A 15 -8.96 -0.25 1.75
CA VAL A 15 -9.21 0.19 3.14
C VAL A 15 -10.69 0.47 3.38
N ALA A 16 -11.20 0.08 4.55
CA ALA A 16 -12.57 0.27 5.03
C ALA A 16 -12.91 1.74 5.40
N THR A 17 -12.48 2.66 4.56
CA THR A 17 -12.95 4.04 4.50
C THR A 17 -14.32 4.10 3.82
N GLU A 18 -14.96 5.27 3.83
CA GLU A 18 -16.18 5.52 3.06
C GLU A 18 -16.01 5.12 1.58
N MET A 19 -14.93 5.58 0.94
CA MET A 19 -14.62 5.27 -0.46
C MET A 19 -14.45 3.76 -0.68
N GLY A 20 -13.71 3.08 0.20
CA GLY A 20 -13.47 1.65 0.05
C GLY A 20 -14.72 0.81 0.28
N ASN A 21 -15.55 1.17 1.25
CA ASN A 21 -16.80 0.47 1.55
C ASN A 21 -17.86 0.69 0.45
N GLN A 22 -17.91 1.88 -0.17
CA GLN A 22 -18.73 2.10 -1.37
C GLN A 22 -18.28 1.17 -2.51
N GLY A 23 -16.98 1.05 -2.74
CA GLY A 23 -16.43 0.09 -3.69
C GLY A 23 -16.78 -1.35 -3.34
N ALA A 24 -16.73 -1.72 -2.06
CA ALA A 24 -17.06 -3.06 -1.58
C ALA A 24 -18.53 -3.40 -1.83
N ALA A 25 -19.43 -2.48 -1.50
CA ALA A 25 -20.86 -2.62 -1.75
C ALA A 25 -21.16 -2.81 -3.25
N ALA A 26 -20.51 -2.03 -4.12
CA ALA A 26 -20.65 -2.17 -5.58
C ALA A 26 -20.16 -3.53 -6.10
N ASN A 27 -19.24 -4.18 -5.39
CA ASN A 27 -18.71 -5.51 -5.70
C ASN A 27 -19.38 -6.64 -4.86
N GLY A 28 -20.50 -6.36 -4.18
CA GLY A 28 -21.25 -7.36 -3.42
C GLY A 28 -20.59 -7.80 -2.11
N MET A 29 -19.63 -7.04 -1.60
CA MET A 29 -18.93 -7.29 -0.34
C MET A 29 -19.50 -6.43 0.79
N PRO A 30 -19.50 -6.94 2.03
CA PRO A 30 -20.06 -6.21 3.18
C PRO A 30 -19.23 -4.98 3.59
N ALA A 31 -17.91 -5.05 3.40
CA ALA A 31 -16.96 -3.97 3.69
C ALA A 31 -15.65 -4.23 2.94
N ALA A 32 -14.82 -3.20 2.82
CA ALA A 32 -13.46 -3.38 2.33
C ALA A 32 -12.61 -4.20 3.34
N PRO A 33 -11.67 -5.02 2.88
CA PRO A 33 -11.02 -6.05 3.69
C PRO A 33 -9.89 -5.56 4.61
N VAL A 34 -9.43 -4.32 4.49
CA VAL A 34 -8.34 -3.76 5.30
C VAL A 34 -8.89 -2.71 6.24
N THR A 35 -8.59 -2.80 7.55
CA THR A 35 -9.00 -1.76 8.51
C THR A 35 -8.20 -0.47 8.28
N VAL A 36 -8.72 0.66 8.75
CA VAL A 36 -7.99 1.94 8.63
C VAL A 36 -6.71 1.89 9.46
N GLU A 37 -6.78 1.29 10.65
CA GLU A 37 -5.66 1.11 11.57
C GLU A 37 -4.53 0.30 10.95
N ASP A 38 -4.83 -0.88 10.37
CA ASP A 38 -3.82 -1.73 9.72
C ASP A 38 -3.18 -1.02 8.53
N SER A 39 -3.98 -0.27 7.75
CA SER A 39 -3.49 0.50 6.61
C SER A 39 -2.48 1.56 7.05
N VAL A 40 -2.84 2.35 8.07
CA VAL A 40 -1.99 3.42 8.59
C VAL A 40 -0.72 2.86 9.21
N GLU A 41 -0.82 1.83 10.05
CA GLU A 41 0.35 1.19 10.67
C GLU A 41 1.33 0.65 9.62
N GLY A 42 0.81 -0.04 8.60
CA GLY A 42 1.63 -0.55 7.50
C GLY A 42 2.32 0.56 6.69
N VAL A 43 1.59 1.63 6.34
CA VAL A 43 2.15 2.78 5.64
C VAL A 43 3.25 3.46 6.47
N MET A 44 3.02 3.67 7.77
CA MET A 44 3.99 4.29 8.67
C MET A 44 5.28 3.45 8.78
N SER A 45 5.15 2.13 8.91
CA SER A 45 6.30 1.21 8.92
C SER A 45 7.16 1.31 7.65
N ARG A 46 6.52 1.48 6.48
CA ARG A 46 7.24 1.70 5.20
C ARG A 46 7.98 3.03 5.17
N ILE A 47 7.37 4.09 5.69
CA ILE A 47 7.97 5.43 5.75
C ILE A 47 9.16 5.42 6.72
N ASP A 48 9.01 4.84 7.90
CA ASP A 48 10.06 4.80 8.93
C ASP A 48 11.29 3.99 8.48
N GLY A 49 11.09 2.94 7.70
CA GLY A 49 12.16 2.11 7.14
C GLY A 49 12.75 2.62 5.81
N ALA A 50 12.28 3.74 5.27
CA ALA A 50 12.61 4.17 3.91
C ALA A 50 14.04 4.72 3.80
N THR A 51 14.77 4.29 2.75
CA THR A 51 16.01 4.95 2.32
C THR A 51 15.93 5.31 0.84
N LYS A 52 16.77 6.24 0.38
CA LYS A 52 16.77 6.66 -1.03
C LYS A 52 17.08 5.48 -1.96
N GLU A 53 18.04 4.64 -1.59
CA GLU A 53 18.49 3.48 -2.37
C GLU A 53 17.45 2.37 -2.40
N LYS A 54 16.76 2.14 -1.27
CA LYS A 54 15.82 1.02 -1.13
C LYS A 54 14.43 1.39 -1.65
N SER A 55 13.97 2.59 -1.36
CA SER A 55 12.54 2.93 -1.44
C SER A 55 12.20 3.89 -2.57
N SER A 56 13.15 4.74 -2.98
CA SER A 56 12.86 5.81 -3.93
C SER A 56 12.57 5.29 -5.33
N GLY A 57 11.53 5.81 -5.97
CA GLY A 57 11.13 5.45 -7.34
C GLY A 57 10.44 4.10 -7.47
N ARG A 58 10.10 3.45 -6.36
CA ARG A 58 9.39 2.17 -6.33
C ARG A 58 7.94 2.34 -5.89
N PHE A 59 7.10 1.36 -6.24
CA PHE A 59 5.72 1.26 -5.80
C PHE A 59 5.58 0.19 -4.73
N TRP A 60 5.04 0.56 -3.58
CA TRP A 60 5.00 -0.27 -2.38
C TRP A 60 3.56 -0.63 -2.01
N ASN A 61 3.39 -1.76 -1.33
CA ASN A 61 2.14 -2.09 -0.64
C ASN A 61 2.29 -1.80 0.87
N PHE A 62 1.19 -1.44 1.54
CA PHE A 62 1.18 -1.16 2.98
C PHE A 62 1.57 -2.41 3.80
N TYR A 63 1.24 -3.62 3.32
CA TYR A 63 1.59 -4.87 3.99
C TYR A 63 3.04 -5.27 3.72
N ALA A 64 3.73 -5.77 4.75
CA ALA A 64 5.13 -6.21 4.68
C ALA A 64 5.32 -7.53 3.91
N ASP A 65 4.26 -8.34 3.81
CA ASP A 65 4.25 -9.72 3.34
C ASP A 65 3.32 -9.85 2.11
N LYS A 66 3.70 -10.75 1.19
CA LYS A 66 2.93 -11.22 0.04
C LYS A 66 1.68 -11.95 0.54
N SER A 67 0.67 -11.19 0.98
CA SER A 67 -0.53 -11.76 1.60
C SER A 67 -1.43 -12.55 0.63
N GLY A 68 -0.97 -12.79 -0.61
CA GLY A 68 -1.63 -13.60 -1.63
C GLY A 68 -2.98 -13.02 -2.04
N ARG A 69 -3.25 -11.75 -1.71
CA ARG A 69 -4.50 -11.11 -2.09
C ARG A 69 -4.42 -10.68 -3.55
N PRO A 70 -5.53 -10.70 -4.29
CA PRO A 70 -5.53 -10.40 -5.73
C PRO A 70 -4.98 -9.03 -6.12
N TRP A 71 -4.88 -8.10 -5.16
CA TRP A 71 -4.41 -6.71 -5.32
C TRP A 71 -3.06 -6.45 -4.66
N ASP A 72 -2.40 -7.47 -4.13
CA ASP A 72 -1.04 -7.33 -3.62
C ASP A 72 -0.05 -7.25 -4.76
N ILE A 73 0.83 -6.25 -4.70
CA ILE A 73 1.96 -6.14 -5.62
C ILE A 73 3.05 -7.08 -5.10
N GLU A 74 3.20 -8.24 -5.73
CA GLU A 74 4.11 -9.31 -5.28
C GLU A 74 5.61 -9.02 -5.53
N THR A 75 5.92 -7.92 -6.21
CA THR A 75 7.25 -7.58 -6.70
C THR A 75 7.61 -6.12 -6.42
N ASP A 76 8.85 -5.86 -6.00
CA ASP A 76 9.39 -4.50 -5.84
C ASP A 76 9.66 -3.78 -7.18
N GLU A 77 9.35 -4.44 -8.30
CA GLU A 77 9.46 -3.98 -9.67
C GLU A 77 8.16 -4.30 -10.40
N ILE A 78 7.52 -3.29 -11.01
CA ILE A 78 6.33 -3.50 -11.85
C ILE A 78 6.85 -4.05 -13.18
N PRO A 79 6.56 -5.32 -13.53
CA PRO A 79 6.92 -5.82 -14.83
C PRO A 79 5.96 -5.17 -15.81
N TRP A 80 6.49 -4.42 -16.76
CA TRP A 80 5.77 -4.29 -18.02
C TRP A 80 5.53 -5.68 -18.61
#